data_AF-A0A814LJG7-F1
#
_entry.id   AF-A0A814LJG7-F1
#
_cell.length_a   1.000
_cell.length_b   1.000
_cell.length_c   1.000
_cell.angle_alpha   90.00
_cell.angle_beta   90.00
_cell.angle_gamma   90.00
#
_symmetry.space_group_name_H-M   'P 1'
#
loop_
_entity.id
_entity.type
_entity.pdbx_description
1 polymer ?
#
loop_
_entity_poly.entity_id
_entity_poly.type
_entity_poly.pdbx_seq_one_letter_code
_entity_poly.pdbx_strand_id
1 'polypeptide(L)'
;MAKTSNEKQLASQFYFACRNDDFDLAMRLLNQHPLEDIDRMEPNGSTALHAACYYKNIDIVKILLERGFTRRVVNRFDNTPMDEANTEELRQLFLRPKTSNRFGGDISYEREKLIWISIDTNEKIIIQDPITDLYKGNRLDYGIFQADNIIKQLDGMPKLDVIQRFFRRAVQEKDCTRLIQAYTAETDFYNHVNNYLLSRQQDNSLSQFVQIIYFNDSLHKKYSYEGTCYQSIIIDSEDQLNLFKKGTKILNRTFISTTRDRQIAEEYILDRNNQNKYIVMMIFKIRHCYTALNIKDMSEFPHEEEVLIMYDKIFKVAKITKQNNFYIEIELRDSKSNQKK
;
A
#
# COMPACT_ATOMS: atom_id res chain seq x y z
N MET A 1 30.63 -3.47 -5.47
CA MET A 1 31.40 -3.44 -6.74
C MET A 1 31.45 -1.99 -7.23
N ALA A 2 32.63 -1.46 -7.57
CA ALA A 2 32.74 -0.14 -8.18
C ALA A 2 32.16 -0.20 -9.59
N LYS A 3 31.14 0.62 -9.86
CA LYS A 3 30.40 0.65 -11.13
C LYS A 3 31.24 1.23 -12.26
N THR A 4 31.03 0.74 -13.48
CA THR A 4 31.84 1.11 -14.66
C THR A 4 31.66 2.60 -15.03
N SER A 5 32.66 3.20 -15.69
CA SER A 5 32.58 4.58 -16.19
C SER A 5 31.36 4.80 -17.10
N ASN A 6 30.98 3.76 -17.86
CA ASN A 6 29.88 3.79 -18.80
C ASN A 6 28.51 3.92 -18.10
N GLU A 7 28.29 3.19 -17.01
CA GLU A 7 27.03 3.27 -16.25
C GLU A 7 26.84 4.65 -15.58
N LYS A 8 27.92 5.29 -15.13
CA LYS A 8 27.85 6.66 -14.58
C LYS A 8 27.46 7.66 -15.66
N GLN A 9 28.01 7.49 -16.86
CA GLN A 9 27.69 8.34 -18.01
C GLN A 9 26.22 8.17 -18.44
N LEU A 10 25.72 6.93 -18.47
CA LEU A 10 24.33 6.63 -18.81
C LEU A 10 23.34 7.28 -17.83
N ALA A 11 23.57 7.15 -16.51
CA ALA A 11 22.71 7.76 -15.50
C ALA A 11 22.73 9.29 -15.58
N SER A 12 23.92 9.88 -15.80
CA SER A 12 24.05 11.33 -16.00
C SER A 12 23.29 11.78 -17.25
N GLN A 13 23.39 11.03 -18.35
CA GLN A 13 22.66 11.30 -19.59
C GLN A 13 21.14 11.27 -19.37
N PHE A 14 20.65 10.26 -18.64
CA PHE A 14 19.24 10.16 -18.29
C PHE A 14 18.77 11.34 -17.44
N TYR A 15 19.54 11.70 -16.42
CA TYR A 15 19.28 12.86 -15.58
C TYR A 15 19.17 14.16 -16.40
N PHE A 16 20.12 14.40 -17.31
CA PHE A 16 20.10 15.59 -18.17
C PHE A 16 18.94 15.57 -19.18
N ALA A 17 18.55 14.41 -19.71
CA ALA A 17 17.37 14.29 -20.54
C ALA A 17 16.12 14.72 -19.77
N CYS A 18 15.96 14.21 -18.54
CA CYS A 18 14.85 14.58 -17.66
C CYS A 18 14.86 16.05 -17.25
N ARG A 19 16.04 16.65 -17.07
CA ARG A 19 16.22 18.07 -16.74
C ARG A 19 15.86 19.00 -17.90
N ASN A 20 16.25 18.65 -19.12
CA ASN A 20 16.16 19.51 -20.30
C ASN A 20 14.89 19.28 -21.13
N ASP A 21 13.92 18.54 -20.60
CA ASP A 21 12.68 18.16 -21.28
C ASP A 21 12.90 17.34 -22.59
N ASP A 22 14.00 16.58 -22.66
CA ASP A 22 14.27 15.67 -23.78
C ASP A 22 13.50 14.36 -23.57
N PHE A 23 12.19 14.44 -23.80
CA PHE A 23 11.24 13.34 -23.60
C PHE A 23 11.63 12.10 -24.41
N ASP A 24 12.04 12.28 -25.67
CA ASP A 24 12.39 11.17 -26.58
C ASP A 24 13.63 10.41 -26.09
N LEU A 25 14.67 11.12 -25.64
CA LEU A 25 15.84 10.47 -25.05
C LEU A 25 15.49 9.79 -23.72
N ALA A 26 14.73 10.46 -22.85
CA ALA A 26 14.29 9.88 -21.58
C ALA A 26 13.51 8.58 -21.81
N MET A 27 12.52 8.59 -22.72
CA MET A 27 11.72 7.42 -23.09
C MET A 27 12.58 6.30 -23.68
N ARG A 28 13.50 6.63 -24.58
CA ARG A 28 14.40 5.64 -25.19
C ARG A 28 15.25 4.94 -24.13
N LEU A 29 15.83 5.71 -23.21
CA LEU A 29 16.66 5.18 -22.12
C LEU A 29 15.84 4.32 -21.15
N LEU A 30 14.64 4.75 -20.78
CA LEU A 30 13.70 3.98 -19.95
C LEU A 30 13.31 2.63 -20.58
N ASN A 31 13.28 2.54 -21.91
CA ASN A 31 12.90 1.33 -22.62
C ASN A 31 14.08 0.40 -22.92
N GLN A 32 15.30 0.94 -23.02
CA GLN A 32 16.50 0.17 -23.39
C GLN A 32 17.31 -0.30 -22.18
N HIS A 33 17.14 0.35 -21.02
CA HIS A 33 17.96 0.09 -19.84
C HIS A 33 17.10 -0.18 -18.61
N PRO A 34 17.55 -1.07 -17.71
CA PRO A 34 16.88 -1.29 -16.44
C PRO A 34 17.02 -0.04 -15.58
N LEU A 35 16.02 0.24 -14.74
CA LEU A 35 15.98 1.45 -13.92
C LEU A 35 17.19 1.56 -12.97
N GLU A 36 17.76 0.45 -12.49
CA GLU A 36 18.93 0.47 -11.60
C GLU A 36 20.21 1.04 -12.25
N ASP A 37 20.25 1.06 -13.58
CA ASP A 37 21.35 1.62 -14.35
C ASP A 37 21.21 3.14 -14.50
N ILE A 38 19.98 3.65 -14.56
CA ILE A 38 19.67 5.06 -14.88
C ILE A 38 19.11 5.88 -13.71
N ASP A 39 18.41 5.26 -12.76
CA ASP A 39 17.83 5.89 -11.57
C ASP A 39 18.90 6.03 -10.48
N ARG A 40 19.74 7.05 -10.64
CA ARG A 40 20.82 7.37 -9.69
C ARG A 40 20.69 8.79 -9.17
N MET A 41 21.33 9.01 -8.04
CA MET A 41 21.50 10.33 -7.45
C MET A 41 22.73 11.02 -8.02
N GLU A 42 22.57 12.29 -8.35
CA GLU A 42 23.66 13.22 -8.66
C GLU A 42 24.47 13.58 -7.40
N PRO A 43 25.61 14.28 -7.52
CA PRO A 43 26.46 14.63 -6.37
C PRO A 43 25.74 15.42 -5.27
N ASN A 44 24.68 16.17 -5.59
CA ASN A 44 23.84 16.89 -4.62
C ASN A 44 22.71 16.02 -4.02
N GLY A 45 22.63 14.73 -4.34
CA GLY A 45 21.58 13.82 -3.90
C GLY A 45 20.31 13.84 -4.76
N SER A 46 20.19 14.74 -5.74
CA SER A 46 19.01 14.83 -6.61
C SER A 46 18.94 13.65 -7.57
N THR A 47 17.75 13.11 -7.79
CA THR A 47 17.45 12.11 -8.83
C THR A 47 16.92 12.77 -10.10
N ALA A 48 16.76 12.00 -11.18
CA ALA A 48 16.11 12.47 -12.40
C ALA A 48 14.69 13.02 -12.15
N LEU A 49 13.95 12.42 -11.20
CA LEU A 49 12.62 12.90 -10.81
C LEU A 49 12.67 14.28 -10.12
N HIS A 50 13.68 14.54 -9.26
CA HIS A 50 13.88 15.89 -8.70
C HIS A 50 14.11 16.93 -9.80
N ALA A 51 14.95 16.60 -10.79
CA ALA A 51 15.24 17.51 -11.89
C ALA A 51 13.97 17.79 -12.71
N ALA A 52 13.24 16.75 -13.11
CA ALA A 52 12.00 16.92 -13.86
C ALA A 52 10.99 17.80 -13.11
N CYS A 53 10.85 17.65 -11.78
CA CYS A 53 10.00 18.48 -10.96
C CYS A 53 10.47 19.94 -10.87
N TYR A 54 11.75 20.16 -10.55
CA TYR A 54 12.33 21.51 -10.42
C TYR A 54 12.19 22.33 -11.72
N TYR A 55 12.43 21.68 -12.86
CA TYR A 55 12.36 22.30 -14.18
C TYR A 55 10.95 22.29 -14.81
N LYS A 56 9.95 21.74 -14.12
CA LYS A 56 8.54 21.69 -14.54
C LYS A 56 8.26 20.85 -15.81
N ASN A 57 9.01 19.78 -16.01
CA ASN A 57 8.86 18.89 -17.16
C ASN A 57 7.75 17.87 -16.90
N ILE A 58 6.50 18.32 -16.99
CA ILE A 58 5.30 17.59 -16.54
C ILE A 58 5.21 16.18 -17.13
N ASP A 59 5.42 16.03 -18.44
CA ASP A 59 5.25 14.73 -19.09
C ASP A 59 6.39 13.76 -18.74
N ILE A 60 7.59 14.28 -18.48
CA ILE A 60 8.68 13.50 -17.90
C ILE A 60 8.34 13.09 -16.47
N VAL A 61 7.79 13.97 -15.63
CA VAL A 61 7.37 13.61 -14.27
C VAL A 61 6.34 12.49 -14.31
N LYS A 62 5.32 12.58 -15.18
CA LYS A 62 4.31 11.52 -15.34
C LYS A 62 4.93 10.17 -15.66
N ILE A 63 5.78 10.09 -16.70
CA ILE A 63 6.35 8.79 -17.08
C ILE A 63 7.30 8.25 -16.00
N LEU A 64 8.08 9.10 -15.33
CA LEU A 64 8.95 8.65 -14.24
C LEU A 64 8.13 8.06 -13.08
N LEU A 65 7.04 8.70 -12.69
CA LEU A 65 6.13 8.19 -11.66
C LEU A 65 5.45 6.88 -12.11
N GLU A 66 5.03 6.79 -13.38
CA GLU A 66 4.45 5.57 -13.96
C GLU A 66 5.43 4.39 -13.97
N ARG A 67 6.72 4.65 -14.17
CA ARG A 67 7.81 3.65 -14.12
C ARG A 67 8.29 3.37 -12.69
N GLY A 68 7.62 3.88 -11.67
CA GLY A 68 7.92 3.59 -10.27
C GLY A 68 9.21 4.22 -9.76
N PHE A 69 9.63 5.36 -10.32
CA PHE A 69 10.67 6.17 -9.68
C PHE A 69 10.22 6.59 -8.29
N THR A 70 11.11 6.44 -7.31
CA THR A 70 10.74 6.61 -5.91
C THR A 70 10.36 8.06 -5.63
N ARG A 71 9.13 8.26 -5.15
CA ARG A 71 8.53 9.56 -4.83
C ARG A 71 9.18 10.30 -3.64
N ARG A 72 10.08 9.63 -2.92
CA ARG A 72 10.49 9.98 -1.55
C ARG A 72 11.98 10.05 -1.31
N VAL A 73 12.79 9.96 -2.36
CA VAL A 73 14.25 10.17 -2.20
C VAL A 73 14.45 11.60 -1.71
N VAL A 74 15.26 11.79 -0.68
CA VAL A 74 15.58 13.11 -0.14
C VAL A 74 16.97 13.50 -0.63
N ASN A 75 17.08 14.68 -1.25
CA ASN A 75 18.36 15.22 -1.70
C ASN A 75 19.14 15.87 -0.52
N ARG A 76 20.33 16.44 -0.77
CA ARG A 76 21.14 17.07 0.28
C ARG A 76 20.58 18.38 0.83
N PHE A 77 19.46 18.86 0.29
CA PHE A 77 18.73 20.04 0.74
C PHE A 77 17.47 19.67 1.52
N ASP A 78 17.33 18.39 1.91
CA ASP A 78 16.16 17.84 2.61
C ASP A 78 14.83 17.90 1.83
N ASN A 79 14.92 18.07 0.50
CA ASN A 79 13.75 18.09 -0.39
C ASN A 79 13.50 16.70 -1.00
N THR A 80 12.24 16.30 -1.05
CA THR A 80 11.75 15.24 -1.94
C THR A 80 11.50 15.79 -3.35
N PRO A 81 11.29 14.94 -4.38
CA PRO A 81 10.92 15.45 -5.70
C PRO A 81 9.64 16.29 -5.69
N MET A 82 8.67 15.98 -4.83
CA MET A 82 7.45 16.77 -4.68
C MET A 82 7.72 18.15 -4.03
N ASP A 83 8.72 18.27 -3.15
CA ASP A 83 9.13 19.55 -2.56
C ASP A 83 9.79 20.46 -3.59
N GLU A 84 10.47 19.89 -4.59
CA GLU A 84 11.00 20.62 -5.75
C GLU A 84 9.90 21.03 -6.76
N ALA A 85 8.67 20.51 -6.64
CA ALA A 85 7.54 20.88 -7.47
C ALA A 85 6.91 22.20 -6.99
N ASN A 86 7.11 23.27 -7.74
CA ASN A 86 6.68 24.63 -7.41
C ASN A 86 5.29 25.02 -8.00
N THR A 87 4.56 24.08 -8.61
CA THR A 87 3.18 24.29 -9.09
C THR A 87 2.26 23.24 -8.51
N GLU A 88 0.99 23.62 -8.28
CA GLU A 88 -0.01 22.69 -7.77
C GLU A 88 -0.25 21.53 -8.75
N GLU A 89 -0.28 21.80 -10.06
CA GLU A 89 -0.42 20.78 -11.10
C GLU A 89 0.63 19.66 -10.99
N LEU A 90 1.91 20.02 -10.78
CA LEU A 90 2.98 19.03 -10.60
C LEU A 90 2.84 18.28 -9.28
N ARG A 91 2.47 18.97 -8.20
CA ARG A 91 2.26 18.35 -6.88
C ARG A 91 1.12 17.34 -6.92
N GLN A 92 0.07 17.61 -7.68
CA GLN A 92 -1.07 16.68 -7.86
C GLN A 92 -0.66 15.35 -8.49
N LEU A 93 0.40 15.30 -9.32
CA LEU A 93 0.92 14.04 -9.87
C LEU A 93 1.46 13.09 -8.79
N PHE A 94 1.88 13.62 -7.64
CA PHE A 94 2.37 12.81 -6.52
C PHE A 94 1.27 12.22 -5.65
N LEU A 95 0.03 12.66 -5.83
CA LEU A 95 -1.13 12.13 -5.12
C LEU A 95 -1.68 10.91 -5.84
N ARG A 96 -2.27 9.98 -5.07
CA ARG A 96 -2.92 8.81 -5.67
C ARG A 96 -4.22 9.25 -6.35
N PRO A 97 -4.55 8.73 -7.54
CA PRO A 97 -5.86 8.94 -8.13
C PRO A 97 -6.98 8.46 -7.18
N LYS A 98 -7.97 9.32 -6.94
CA LYS A 98 -9.13 9.03 -6.07
C LYS A 98 -10.06 7.94 -6.62
N THR A 99 -9.86 7.52 -7.88
CA THR A 99 -10.51 6.34 -8.47
C THR A 99 -10.08 5.03 -7.81
N SER A 100 -8.95 5.01 -7.13
CA SER A 100 -8.47 3.85 -6.37
C SER A 100 -9.48 3.40 -5.32
N ASN A 101 -9.56 2.09 -5.08
CA ASN A 101 -10.32 1.51 -3.98
C ASN A 101 -9.54 1.45 -2.66
N ARG A 102 -8.34 2.07 -2.60
CA ARG A 102 -7.57 2.26 -1.36
C ARG A 102 -8.46 2.95 -0.33
N PHE A 103 -8.38 2.52 0.92
CA PHE A 103 -9.20 3.04 2.03
C PHE A 103 -10.72 2.86 1.90
N GLY A 104 -11.17 1.83 1.15
CA GLY A 104 -12.58 1.40 1.16
C GLY A 104 -13.47 2.01 0.08
N GLY A 105 -12.96 2.14 -1.15
CA GLY A 105 -13.79 2.53 -2.30
C GLY A 105 -14.99 1.60 -2.57
N ASP A 106 -15.71 1.81 -3.68
CA ASP A 106 -16.90 1.05 -4.12
C ASP A 106 -16.58 -0.44 -4.33
N ILE A 107 -16.62 -1.17 -3.23
CA ILE A 107 -16.43 -2.61 -3.11
C ILE A 107 -17.82 -3.22 -3.23
N SER A 108 -18.01 -4.21 -4.09
CA SER A 108 -19.31 -4.86 -4.22
C SER A 108 -19.75 -5.50 -2.91
N TYR A 109 -21.05 -5.52 -2.64
CA TYR A 109 -21.61 -6.14 -1.43
C TYR A 109 -21.09 -7.56 -1.18
N GLU A 110 -21.02 -8.39 -2.23
CA GLU A 110 -20.52 -9.76 -2.11
C GLU A 110 -19.05 -9.81 -1.72
N ARG A 111 -18.24 -8.83 -2.12
CA ARG A 111 -16.85 -8.71 -1.69
C ARG A 111 -16.76 -8.26 -0.24
N GLU A 112 -17.57 -7.29 0.19
CA GLU A 112 -17.55 -6.77 1.56
C GLU A 112 -17.94 -7.83 2.61
N LYS A 113 -18.95 -8.65 2.30
CA LYS A 113 -19.33 -9.84 3.08
C LYS A 113 -18.18 -10.84 3.27
N LEU A 114 -17.30 -10.93 2.28
CA LEU A 114 -16.12 -11.77 2.40
C LEU A 114 -15.07 -11.08 3.25
N ILE A 115 -14.88 -9.77 3.15
CA ILE A 115 -13.89 -9.05 3.95
C ILE A 115 -14.18 -9.15 5.45
N TRP A 116 -15.44 -8.96 5.87
CA TRP A 116 -15.84 -8.97 7.27
C TRP A 116 -16.69 -10.18 7.64
N ILE A 117 -16.26 -10.92 8.66
CA ILE A 117 -17.01 -12.06 9.21
C ILE A 117 -17.40 -11.77 10.66
N SER A 118 -18.68 -11.94 11.00
CA SER A 118 -19.12 -11.98 12.40
C SER A 118 -18.65 -13.28 13.06
N ILE A 119 -17.96 -13.17 14.20
CA ILE A 119 -17.46 -14.35 14.94
C ILE A 119 -18.34 -14.75 16.12
N ASP A 120 -19.46 -14.07 16.33
CA ASP A 120 -20.44 -14.36 17.38
C ASP A 120 -21.52 -15.36 16.92
N THR A 121 -21.40 -15.93 15.72
CA THR A 121 -22.33 -16.95 15.22
C THR A 121 -22.02 -18.32 15.85
N ASN A 122 -23.05 -19.15 16.05
CA ASN A 122 -22.90 -20.54 16.51
C ASN A 122 -22.20 -21.45 15.49
N GLU A 123 -21.82 -20.92 14.34
CA GLU A 123 -21.05 -21.62 13.33
C GLU A 123 -19.59 -21.69 13.79
N LYS A 124 -19.01 -22.90 13.80
CA LYS A 124 -17.55 -23.03 13.89
C LYS A 124 -16.97 -22.34 12.65
N ILE A 125 -16.55 -21.10 12.80
CA ILE A 125 -15.66 -20.47 11.82
C ILE A 125 -14.37 -21.25 11.92
N ILE A 126 -14.18 -22.18 10.99
CA ILE A 126 -12.90 -22.83 10.79
C ILE A 126 -12.00 -21.73 10.25
N ILE A 127 -11.33 -21.02 11.16
CA ILE A 127 -10.12 -20.25 10.85
C ILE A 127 -9.06 -21.32 10.56
N GLN A 128 -9.18 -22.01 9.43
CA GLN A 128 -8.04 -22.70 8.85
C GLN A 128 -7.13 -21.57 8.42
N ASP A 129 -6.17 -21.23 9.28
CA ASP A 129 -5.07 -20.33 8.96
C ASP A 129 -4.34 -21.00 7.79
N PRO A 130 -4.54 -20.52 6.54
CA PRO A 130 -3.91 -21.18 5.39
C PRO A 130 -2.41 -20.87 5.35
N ILE A 131 -1.94 -20.00 6.24
CA ILE A 131 -0.63 -19.38 6.19
C ILE A 131 0.09 -19.70 7.49
N THR A 132 1.05 -20.61 7.40
CA THR A 132 2.02 -20.88 8.47
C THR A 132 3.39 -20.41 8.01
N ASP A 133 4.18 -19.81 8.90
CA ASP A 133 5.54 -19.41 8.58
C ASP A 133 6.56 -20.02 9.54
N LEU A 134 7.32 -20.98 9.02
CA LEU A 134 8.43 -21.62 9.74
C LEU A 134 9.61 -20.67 9.97
N TYR A 135 9.67 -19.54 9.26
CA TYR A 135 10.79 -18.61 9.26
C TYR A 135 10.51 -17.29 9.99
N LYS A 136 9.32 -17.14 10.59
CA LYS A 136 8.92 -15.98 11.41
C LYS A 136 9.18 -14.63 10.72
N GLY A 137 8.82 -14.53 9.44
CA GLY A 137 8.97 -13.36 8.60
C GLY A 137 10.37 -13.10 8.05
N ASN A 138 11.37 -13.94 8.35
CA ASN A 138 12.79 -13.70 8.01
C ASN A 138 13.22 -14.41 6.70
N ARG A 139 12.27 -14.68 5.80
CA ARG A 139 12.55 -15.38 4.52
C ARG A 139 13.56 -14.66 3.63
N LEU A 140 13.57 -13.32 3.66
CA LEU A 140 14.57 -12.52 2.94
C LEU A 140 15.97 -12.73 3.50
N ASP A 141 16.11 -12.79 4.83
CA ASP A 141 17.40 -12.95 5.50
C ASP A 141 18.07 -14.28 5.15
N TYR A 142 17.25 -15.34 5.05
CA TYR A 142 17.67 -16.68 4.67
C TYR A 142 17.75 -16.92 3.15
N GLY A 143 17.40 -15.94 2.31
CA GLY A 143 17.45 -16.08 0.84
C GLY A 143 16.44 -17.08 0.28
N ILE A 144 15.34 -17.32 0.98
CA ILE A 144 14.30 -18.31 0.61
C ILE A 144 13.03 -17.67 0.06
N PHE A 145 12.98 -16.34 -0.03
CA PHE A 145 11.88 -15.63 -0.67
C PHE A 145 11.96 -15.80 -2.19
N GLN A 146 10.97 -16.49 -2.77
CA GLN A 146 10.93 -16.81 -4.20
C GLN A 146 10.17 -15.73 -4.98
N ALA A 147 10.77 -14.54 -5.09
CA ALA A 147 10.18 -13.40 -5.80
C ALA A 147 9.67 -13.77 -7.21
N ASP A 148 10.49 -14.46 -8.01
CA ASP A 148 10.16 -14.82 -9.39
C ASP A 148 8.92 -15.70 -9.52
N ASN A 149 8.63 -16.54 -8.52
CA ASN A 149 7.44 -17.40 -8.53
C ASN A 149 6.17 -16.57 -8.35
N ILE A 150 6.21 -15.54 -7.50
CA ILE A 150 5.10 -14.59 -7.34
C ILE A 150 4.94 -13.76 -8.63
N ILE A 151 6.04 -13.25 -9.18
CA ILE A 151 6.01 -12.43 -10.40
C ILE A 151 5.36 -13.18 -11.58
N LYS A 152 5.67 -14.48 -11.76
CA LYS A 152 5.05 -15.30 -12.82
C LYS A 152 3.54 -15.42 -12.69
N GLN A 153 2.99 -15.38 -11.47
CA GLN A 153 1.54 -15.43 -11.25
C GLN A 153 0.85 -14.10 -11.50
N LEU A 154 1.62 -13.00 -11.55
CA LEU A 154 1.14 -11.66 -11.86
C LEU A 154 1.30 -11.35 -13.36
N ASP A 155 1.53 -12.36 -14.21
CA ASP A 155 1.70 -12.17 -15.64
C ASP A 155 0.47 -11.47 -16.26
N GLY A 156 0.72 -10.54 -17.17
CA GLY A 156 -0.31 -9.66 -17.74
C GLY A 156 -0.79 -8.52 -16.82
N MET A 157 -0.33 -8.43 -15.57
CA MET A 157 -0.64 -7.27 -14.71
C MET A 157 0.01 -6.00 -15.28
N PRO A 158 -0.74 -4.90 -15.48
CA PRO A 158 -0.17 -3.62 -15.86
C PRO A 158 0.90 -3.17 -14.86
N LYS A 159 2.00 -2.58 -15.37
CA LYS A 159 3.12 -2.08 -14.55
C LYS A 159 3.78 -3.16 -13.67
N LEU A 160 3.80 -4.42 -14.12
CA LEU A 160 4.44 -5.53 -13.39
C LEU A 160 5.94 -5.29 -13.13
N ASP A 161 6.62 -4.57 -14.02
CA ASP A 161 8.01 -4.16 -13.88
C ASP A 161 8.27 -3.35 -12.60
N VAL A 162 7.30 -2.53 -12.17
CA VAL A 162 7.38 -1.79 -10.90
C VAL A 162 7.43 -2.75 -9.70
N ILE A 163 6.60 -3.79 -9.71
CA ILE A 163 6.57 -4.82 -8.64
C ILE A 163 7.84 -5.66 -8.66
N GLN A 164 8.29 -6.08 -9.86
CA GLN A 164 9.56 -6.81 -10.05
C GLN A 164 10.73 -6.05 -9.43
N ARG A 165 10.81 -4.72 -9.67
CA ARG A 165 11.85 -3.87 -9.11
C ARG A 165 11.83 -3.85 -7.58
N PHE A 166 10.67 -3.62 -6.97
CA PHE A 166 10.56 -3.62 -5.50
C PHE A 166 10.92 -4.98 -4.91
N PHE A 167 10.50 -6.08 -5.53
CA PHE A 167 10.82 -7.43 -5.07
C PHE A 167 12.31 -7.73 -5.18
N ARG A 168 12.94 -7.36 -6.30
CA ARG A 168 14.40 -7.47 -6.48
C ARG A 168 15.15 -6.71 -5.40
N ARG A 169 14.75 -5.45 -5.14
CA ARG A 169 15.35 -4.64 -4.06
C ARG A 169 15.13 -5.25 -2.69
N ALA A 170 13.95 -5.80 -2.41
CA ALA A 170 13.67 -6.51 -1.16
C ALA A 170 14.68 -7.65 -0.93
N VAL A 171 14.95 -8.45 -1.97
CA VAL A 171 15.92 -9.57 -1.92
C VAL A 171 17.35 -9.07 -1.77
N GLN A 172 17.77 -8.10 -2.59
CA GLN A 172 19.14 -7.58 -2.59
C GLN A 172 19.51 -6.85 -1.29
N GLU A 173 18.59 -6.03 -0.80
CA GLU A 173 18.77 -5.21 0.41
C GLU A 173 18.43 -5.98 1.69
N LYS A 174 17.81 -7.17 1.58
CA LYS A 174 17.21 -7.94 2.68
C LYS A 174 16.24 -7.08 3.50
N ASP A 175 15.43 -6.27 2.80
CA ASP A 175 14.56 -5.28 3.41
C ASP A 175 13.09 -5.53 3.01
N CYS A 176 12.29 -6.02 3.96
CA CYS A 176 10.87 -6.29 3.73
C CYS A 176 10.04 -5.01 3.52
N THR A 177 10.54 -3.82 3.89
CA THR A 177 9.79 -2.57 3.64
C THR A 177 9.63 -2.28 2.15
N ARG A 178 10.51 -2.83 1.30
CA ARG A 178 10.37 -2.80 -0.16
C ARG A 178 9.13 -3.55 -0.65
N LEU A 179 8.72 -4.62 0.04
CA LEU A 179 7.48 -5.34 -0.27
C LEU A 179 6.24 -4.50 0.09
N ILE A 180 6.32 -3.68 1.14
CA ILE A 180 5.25 -2.75 1.49
C ILE A 180 5.19 -1.60 0.47
N GLN A 181 6.33 -1.11 -0.03
CA GLN A 181 6.35 -0.19 -1.18
C GLN A 181 5.62 -0.79 -2.38
N ALA A 182 5.90 -2.04 -2.74
CA ALA A 182 5.18 -2.75 -3.80
C ALA A 182 3.65 -2.79 -3.56
N TYR A 183 3.23 -3.02 -2.32
CA TYR A 183 1.81 -3.04 -1.92
C TYR A 183 1.12 -1.67 -1.99
N THR A 184 1.88 -0.59 -1.84
CA THR A 184 1.38 0.80 -1.85
C THR A 184 1.53 1.46 -3.22
N ALA A 185 2.30 0.87 -4.13
CA ALA A 185 2.54 1.39 -5.47
C ALA A 185 1.25 1.57 -6.26
N GLU A 186 1.29 2.42 -7.28
CA GLU A 186 0.16 2.69 -8.18
C GLU A 186 0.00 1.57 -9.23
N THR A 187 -0.28 0.36 -8.75
CA THR A 187 -0.48 -0.87 -9.53
C THR A 187 -1.65 -1.67 -8.94
N ASP A 188 -2.10 -2.71 -9.64
CA ASP A 188 -3.14 -3.62 -9.14
C ASP A 188 -2.65 -4.65 -8.11
N PHE A 189 -1.40 -4.58 -7.68
CA PHE A 189 -0.82 -5.57 -6.77
C PHE A 189 -1.54 -5.62 -5.41
N TYR A 190 -1.99 -4.46 -4.89
CA TYR A 190 -2.88 -4.37 -3.71
C TYR A 190 -4.12 -5.27 -3.85
N ASN A 191 -4.78 -5.20 -5.00
CA ASN A 191 -5.99 -5.96 -5.28
C ASN A 191 -5.69 -7.46 -5.37
N HIS A 192 -4.58 -7.85 -6.01
CA HIS A 192 -4.16 -9.24 -6.12
C HIS A 192 -3.91 -9.88 -4.75
N VAL A 193 -3.17 -9.21 -3.87
CA VAL A 193 -2.89 -9.71 -2.51
C VAL A 193 -4.18 -9.88 -1.72
N ASN A 194 -5.08 -8.88 -1.74
CA ASN A 194 -6.34 -8.96 -1.00
C ASN A 194 -7.31 -10.01 -1.60
N ASN A 195 -7.32 -10.20 -2.92
CA ASN A 195 -8.08 -11.28 -3.57
C ASN A 195 -7.60 -12.66 -3.15
N TYR A 196 -6.29 -12.85 -3.07
CA TYR A 196 -5.67 -14.08 -2.58
C TYR A 196 -6.10 -14.37 -1.12
N LEU A 197 -6.05 -13.38 -0.25
CA LEU A 197 -6.50 -13.53 1.15
C LEU A 197 -7.99 -13.89 1.26
N LEU A 198 -8.84 -13.29 0.41
CA LEU A 198 -10.27 -13.62 0.34
C LEU A 198 -10.52 -15.05 -0.16
N SER A 199 -9.79 -15.50 -1.18
CA SER A 199 -10.00 -16.82 -1.80
C SER A 199 -9.67 -17.99 -0.86
N ARG A 200 -8.83 -17.76 0.18
CA ARG A 200 -8.28 -18.79 1.09
C ARG A 200 -7.65 -19.97 0.37
N GLN A 201 -7.18 -19.77 -0.86
CA GLN A 201 -6.49 -20.80 -1.60
C GLN A 201 -5.13 -21.09 -0.96
N GLN A 202 -4.74 -22.37 -0.96
CA GLN A 202 -3.38 -22.78 -0.65
C GLN A 202 -2.47 -22.46 -1.84
N ASP A 203 -2.25 -21.17 -2.11
CA ASP A 203 -1.21 -20.72 -3.02
C ASP A 203 0.05 -20.39 -2.21
N ASN A 204 1.13 -21.14 -2.47
CA ASN A 204 2.39 -21.00 -1.76
C ASN A 204 3.23 -19.80 -2.23
N SER A 205 2.90 -19.16 -3.34
CA SER A 205 3.68 -18.04 -3.86
C SER A 205 3.28 -16.75 -3.16
N LEU A 206 2.04 -16.26 -3.33
CA LEU A 206 1.57 -15.04 -2.67
C LEU A 206 1.53 -15.17 -1.14
N SER A 207 1.40 -16.39 -0.60
CA SER A 207 1.52 -16.61 0.86
C SER A 207 2.88 -16.16 1.39
N GLN A 208 3.98 -16.30 0.65
CA GLN A 208 5.31 -15.86 1.10
C GLN A 208 5.35 -14.35 1.33
N PHE A 209 4.72 -13.56 0.46
CA PHE A 209 4.59 -12.12 0.63
C PHE A 209 3.85 -11.80 1.93
N VAL A 210 2.69 -12.44 2.15
CA VAL A 210 1.88 -12.23 3.36
C VAL A 210 2.66 -12.65 4.61
N GLN A 211 3.35 -13.79 4.57
CA GLN A 211 4.13 -14.32 5.68
C GLN A 211 5.24 -13.36 6.12
N ILE A 212 5.96 -12.79 5.15
CA ILE A 212 7.04 -11.84 5.43
C ILE A 212 6.51 -10.61 6.15
N ILE A 213 5.34 -10.09 5.78
CA ILE A 213 4.80 -8.90 6.43
C ILE A 213 4.18 -9.27 7.79
N TYR A 214 3.36 -10.33 7.84
CA TYR A 214 2.56 -10.68 9.01
C TYR A 214 3.38 -11.25 10.18
N PHE A 215 4.41 -12.05 9.91
CA PHE A 215 5.18 -12.75 10.96
C PHE A 215 6.50 -12.05 11.31
N ASN A 216 6.85 -10.93 10.68
CA ASN A 216 8.14 -10.28 10.93
C ASN A 216 8.12 -9.42 12.20
N ASP A 217 8.70 -9.98 13.27
CA ASP A 217 8.78 -9.33 14.58
C ASP A 217 9.51 -7.98 14.55
N SER A 218 10.58 -7.86 13.76
CA SER A 218 11.39 -6.64 13.68
C SER A 218 10.59 -5.50 13.03
N LEU A 219 9.84 -5.81 11.97
CA LEU A 219 8.92 -4.90 11.32
C LEU A 219 7.85 -4.43 12.29
N HIS A 220 7.18 -5.35 12.99
CA HIS A 220 6.15 -5.03 13.97
C HIS A 220 6.68 -4.20 15.14
N LYS A 221 7.85 -4.52 15.70
CA LYS A 221 8.44 -3.74 16.80
C LYS A 221 8.82 -2.32 16.38
N LYS A 222 9.30 -2.15 15.14
CA LYS A 222 9.77 -0.86 14.64
C LYS A 222 8.62 0.04 14.20
N TYR A 223 7.58 -0.53 13.60
CA TYR A 223 6.53 0.24 12.94
C TYR A 223 5.12 -0.06 13.47
N SER A 224 4.98 -0.69 14.64
CA SER A 224 3.67 -0.88 15.28
C SER A 224 2.92 0.44 15.39
N TYR A 225 1.61 0.40 15.12
CA TYR A 225 0.72 1.54 15.31
C TYR A 225 -0.19 1.32 16.52
N GLU A 226 -0.25 2.32 17.41
CA GLU A 226 -1.24 2.43 18.47
C GLU A 226 -1.89 3.82 18.36
N GLY A 227 -3.22 3.87 18.28
CA GLY A 227 -3.92 5.11 18.02
C GLY A 227 -5.26 4.92 17.32
N THR A 228 -5.72 6.00 16.68
CA THR A 228 -6.96 5.99 15.88
C THR A 228 -6.65 6.08 14.40
N CYS A 229 -7.26 5.25 13.58
CA CYS A 229 -7.20 5.36 12.13
C CYS A 229 -8.59 5.15 11.51
N TYR A 230 -8.70 5.54 10.24
CA TYR A 230 -9.96 5.76 9.55
C TYR A 230 -9.98 5.04 8.21
N GLN A 231 -11.15 4.55 7.85
CA GLN A 231 -11.46 4.02 6.53
C GLN A 231 -12.91 4.38 6.22
N SER A 232 -13.21 4.78 5.00
CA SER A 232 -14.60 4.99 4.58
C SER A 232 -15.02 3.84 3.70
N ILE A 233 -16.21 3.27 3.91
CA ILE A 233 -16.80 2.26 3.02
C ILE A 233 -18.19 2.71 2.59
N ILE A 234 -18.63 2.18 1.45
CA ILE A 234 -19.99 2.38 0.93
C ILE A 234 -20.78 1.10 1.20
N ILE A 235 -21.97 1.26 1.77
CA ILE A 235 -22.88 0.15 2.07
C ILE A 235 -24.22 0.38 1.36
N ASP A 236 -24.65 -0.61 0.59
CA ASP A 236 -25.83 -0.49 -0.28
C ASP A 236 -27.16 -0.81 0.42
N SER A 237 -27.15 -1.46 1.60
CA SER A 237 -28.39 -1.79 2.32
C SER A 237 -28.26 -1.80 3.83
N GLU A 238 -29.37 -1.56 4.53
CA GLU A 238 -29.41 -1.61 6.00
C GLU A 238 -29.15 -3.03 6.55
N ASP A 239 -29.43 -4.07 5.75
CA ASP A 239 -29.10 -5.45 6.11
C ASP A 239 -27.59 -5.66 6.29
N GLN A 240 -26.74 -4.97 5.53
CA GLN A 240 -25.29 -5.08 5.71
C GLN A 240 -24.84 -4.43 7.02
N LEU A 241 -25.51 -3.35 7.45
CA LEU A 241 -25.23 -2.69 8.73
C LEU A 241 -25.52 -3.60 9.92
N ASN A 242 -26.34 -4.65 9.76
CA ASN A 242 -26.58 -5.62 10.82
C ASN A 242 -25.32 -6.40 11.23
N LEU A 243 -24.30 -6.46 10.37
CA LEU A 243 -22.99 -7.03 10.72
C LEU A 243 -22.28 -6.22 11.81
N PHE A 244 -22.53 -4.92 11.87
CA PHE A 244 -21.81 -3.99 12.73
C PHE A 244 -22.63 -3.58 13.95
N LYS A 245 -23.42 -4.48 14.53
CA LYS A 245 -24.20 -4.15 15.75
C LYS A 245 -23.27 -3.93 16.94
N LYS A 246 -23.65 -3.02 17.84
CA LYS A 246 -22.87 -2.74 19.05
C LYS A 246 -22.69 -4.02 19.86
N GLY A 247 -21.44 -4.31 20.22
CA GLY A 247 -21.07 -5.51 20.96
C GLY A 247 -20.59 -6.66 20.08
N THR A 248 -20.96 -6.67 18.80
CA THR A 248 -20.55 -7.70 17.85
C THR A 248 -19.04 -7.72 17.68
N LYS A 249 -18.48 -8.93 17.61
CA LYS A 249 -17.10 -9.16 17.21
C LYS A 249 -17.05 -9.54 15.74
N ILE A 250 -16.20 -8.85 15.01
CA ILE A 250 -15.96 -9.05 13.58
C ILE A 250 -14.48 -9.33 13.35
N LEU A 251 -14.21 -10.14 12.33
CA LEU A 251 -12.88 -10.51 11.85
C LEU A 251 -12.71 -9.96 10.44
N ASN A 252 -11.58 -9.31 10.16
CA ASN A 252 -11.20 -8.99 8.78
C ASN A 252 -10.40 -10.13 8.14
N ARG A 253 -10.69 -10.47 6.88
CA ARG A 253 -9.95 -11.53 6.16
C ARG A 253 -8.79 -11.03 5.31
N THR A 254 -8.72 -9.72 5.07
CA THR A 254 -7.68 -9.11 4.23
C THR A 254 -6.80 -8.18 5.04
N PHE A 255 -5.71 -7.71 4.47
CA PHE A 255 -5.14 -6.46 4.95
C PHE A 255 -6.17 -5.33 4.76
N ILE A 256 -6.20 -4.39 5.70
CA ILE A 256 -7.05 -3.20 5.61
C ILE A 256 -6.16 -1.98 5.62
N SER A 257 -6.14 -1.28 4.50
CA SER A 257 -5.56 0.05 4.39
C SER A 257 -6.47 1.05 5.09
N THR A 258 -5.91 1.78 6.06
CA THR A 258 -6.55 2.86 6.81
C THR A 258 -5.63 4.08 6.82
N THR A 259 -6.11 5.25 7.20
CA THR A 259 -5.30 6.47 7.31
C THR A 259 -5.43 7.09 8.70
N ARG A 260 -4.39 7.79 9.17
CA ARG A 260 -4.46 8.59 10.42
C ARG A 260 -5.22 9.89 10.22
N ASP A 261 -5.38 10.34 8.98
CA ASP A 261 -6.09 11.55 8.62
C ASP A 261 -7.52 11.21 8.20
N ARG A 262 -8.49 11.67 9.00
CA ARG A 262 -9.91 11.44 8.73
C ARG A 262 -10.34 12.06 7.40
N GLN A 263 -9.83 13.24 7.05
CA GLN A 263 -10.23 13.94 5.83
C GLN A 263 -9.81 13.13 4.59
N ILE A 264 -8.62 12.53 4.63
CA ILE A 264 -8.16 11.65 3.55
C ILE A 264 -9.13 10.48 3.38
N ALA A 265 -9.58 9.82 4.45
CA ALA A 265 -10.55 8.73 4.33
C ALA A 265 -11.88 9.19 3.71
N GLU A 266 -12.34 10.41 4.00
CA GLU A 266 -13.58 10.97 3.44
C GLU A 266 -13.44 11.25 1.94
N GLU A 267 -12.30 11.80 1.51
CA GLU A 267 -12.05 12.13 0.10
C GLU A 267 -12.15 10.95 -0.89
N TYR A 268 -11.90 9.70 -0.46
CA TYR A 268 -11.97 8.52 -1.37
C TYR A 268 -13.40 8.12 -1.78
N ILE A 269 -14.41 8.68 -1.12
CA ILE A 269 -15.82 8.35 -1.36
C ILE A 269 -16.68 9.57 -1.75
N LEU A 270 -16.15 10.81 -1.64
CA LEU A 270 -16.87 12.05 -1.94
C LEU A 270 -17.29 12.19 -3.41
N ASP A 271 -16.44 11.75 -4.35
CA ASP A 271 -16.71 11.92 -5.80
C ASP A 271 -17.56 10.79 -6.39
N ARG A 272 -18.14 9.91 -5.56
CA ARG A 272 -18.92 8.75 -6.02
C ARG A 272 -20.42 9.05 -5.97
N ASN A 273 -21.16 8.62 -7.00
CA ASN A 273 -22.62 8.75 -7.03
C ASN A 273 -23.26 7.82 -6.00
N ASN A 274 -23.46 8.32 -4.78
CA ASN A 274 -23.90 7.54 -3.62
C ASN A 274 -25.39 7.73 -3.30
N GLN A 275 -26.22 8.07 -4.30
CA GLN A 275 -27.66 8.22 -4.08
C GLN A 275 -28.24 6.96 -3.44
N ASN A 276 -28.90 7.14 -2.28
CA ASN A 276 -29.52 6.07 -1.47
C ASN A 276 -28.55 5.01 -0.91
N LYS A 277 -27.24 5.28 -0.87
CA LYS A 277 -26.23 4.42 -0.23
C LYS A 277 -25.80 4.99 1.12
N TYR A 278 -25.42 4.12 2.04
CA TYR A 278 -24.82 4.51 3.32
C TYR A 278 -23.33 4.77 3.15
N ILE A 279 -22.89 5.93 3.62
CA ILE A 279 -21.47 6.23 3.81
C ILE A 279 -21.12 5.82 5.23
N VAL A 280 -20.17 4.90 5.38
CA VAL A 280 -19.75 4.42 6.68
C VAL A 280 -18.30 4.78 6.95
N MET A 281 -18.09 5.62 7.95
CA MET A 281 -16.78 5.93 8.51
C MET A 281 -16.43 4.89 9.58
N MET A 282 -15.49 4.01 9.25
CA MET A 282 -14.92 3.03 10.16
C MET A 282 -13.81 3.70 10.97
N ILE A 283 -14.00 3.78 12.29
CA ILE A 283 -13.07 4.40 13.24
C ILE A 283 -12.40 3.29 14.05
N PHE A 284 -11.18 2.95 13.68
CA PHE A 284 -10.40 1.92 14.35
C PHE A 284 -9.65 2.49 15.54
N LYS A 285 -9.82 1.91 16.71
CA LYS A 285 -9.05 2.19 17.93
C LYS A 285 -8.08 1.02 18.14
N ILE A 286 -6.84 1.22 17.74
CA ILE A 286 -5.77 0.22 17.81
C ILE A 286 -5.01 0.37 19.12
N ARG A 287 -4.89 -0.72 19.88
CA ARG A 287 -4.22 -0.78 21.19
C ARG A 287 -3.16 -1.88 21.28
N HIS A 288 -3.05 -2.73 20.28
CA HIS A 288 -2.10 -3.83 20.28
C HIS A 288 -1.10 -3.69 19.12
N CYS A 289 0.19 -3.78 19.46
CA CYS A 289 1.31 -3.51 18.56
C CYS A 289 1.41 -4.44 17.33
N TYR A 290 0.74 -5.60 17.34
CA TYR A 290 0.67 -6.53 16.19
C TYR A 290 -0.62 -6.41 15.37
N THR A 291 -1.52 -5.50 15.73
CA THR A 291 -2.77 -5.29 14.99
C THR A 291 -2.52 -4.50 13.71
N ALA A 292 -1.70 -3.46 13.76
CA ALA A 292 -1.48 -2.55 12.64
C ALA A 292 -0.06 -2.01 12.59
N LEU A 293 0.37 -1.65 11.38
CA LEU A 293 1.66 -1.02 11.09
C LEU A 293 1.43 0.42 10.62
N ASN A 294 2.20 1.36 11.13
CA ASN A 294 2.34 2.68 10.52
C ASN A 294 3.29 2.55 9.32
N ILE A 295 2.73 2.61 8.11
CA ILE A 295 3.48 2.39 6.88
C ILE A 295 3.71 3.67 6.08
N LYS A 296 3.40 4.84 6.64
CA LYS A 296 3.71 6.15 6.05
C LYS A 296 5.14 6.20 5.51
N ASP A 297 6.09 5.80 6.34
CA ASP A 297 7.51 5.95 6.04
C ASP A 297 8.05 4.91 5.04
N MET A 298 7.21 3.99 4.58
CA MET A 298 7.53 3.02 3.53
C MET A 298 6.49 2.97 2.41
N SER A 299 5.47 3.82 2.44
CA SER A 299 4.51 3.97 1.34
C SER A 299 5.13 4.79 0.22
N GLU A 300 4.72 4.52 -1.02
CA GLU A 300 4.99 5.43 -2.14
C GLU A 300 4.19 6.75 -2.01
N PHE A 301 3.15 6.78 -1.16
CA PHE A 301 2.26 7.92 -0.95
C PHE A 301 2.26 8.34 0.52
N PRO A 302 3.30 9.03 0.99
CA PRO A 302 3.49 9.32 2.43
C PRO A 302 2.45 10.31 2.96
N HIS A 303 1.88 11.14 2.11
CA HIS A 303 0.80 12.08 2.48
C HIS A 303 -0.49 11.38 2.88
N GLU A 304 -0.69 10.11 2.49
CA GLU A 304 -1.86 9.34 2.89
C GLU A 304 -1.85 8.96 4.38
N GLU A 305 -0.74 9.19 5.10
CA GLU A 305 -0.58 8.84 6.53
C GLU A 305 -1.05 7.40 6.82
N GLU A 306 -0.68 6.49 5.92
CA GLU A 306 -1.29 5.17 5.86
C GLU A 306 -0.89 4.28 7.06
N VAL A 307 -1.90 3.64 7.62
CA VAL A 307 -1.82 2.59 8.63
C VAL A 307 -2.41 1.31 8.04
N LEU A 308 -1.60 0.26 8.01
CA LEU A 308 -2.00 -1.05 7.48
C LEU A 308 -2.40 -1.97 8.63
N ILE A 309 -3.70 -2.27 8.73
CA ILE A 309 -4.21 -3.28 9.66
C ILE A 309 -3.96 -4.68 9.06
N MET A 310 -3.38 -5.55 9.87
CA MET A 310 -3.06 -6.93 9.49
C MET A 310 -4.32 -7.76 9.22
N TYR A 311 -4.21 -8.82 8.43
CA TYR A 311 -5.31 -9.76 8.21
C TYR A 311 -5.64 -10.58 9.47
N ASP A 312 -6.85 -11.15 9.53
CA ASP A 312 -7.37 -11.98 10.61
C ASP A 312 -7.27 -11.31 12.01
N LYS A 313 -7.55 -10.00 12.08
CA LYS A 313 -7.68 -9.26 13.34
C LYS A 313 -9.13 -9.16 13.76
N ILE A 314 -9.35 -9.30 15.06
CA ILE A 314 -10.68 -9.27 15.66
C ILE A 314 -10.93 -7.89 16.23
N PHE A 315 -12.04 -7.29 15.82
CA PHE A 315 -12.53 -6.02 16.32
C PHE A 315 -13.87 -6.20 16.99
N LYS A 316 -14.08 -5.50 18.10
CA LYS A 316 -15.39 -5.35 18.73
C LYS A 316 -16.00 -4.03 18.30
N VAL A 317 -17.24 -4.06 17.83
CA VAL A 317 -18.04 -2.85 17.60
C VAL A 317 -18.35 -2.21 18.95
N ALA A 318 -17.75 -1.05 19.22
CA ALA A 318 -17.87 -0.34 20.48
C ALA A 318 -19.03 0.68 20.46
N LYS A 319 -19.20 1.37 19.33
CA LYS A 319 -20.18 2.45 19.17
C LYS A 319 -20.61 2.54 17.70
N ILE A 320 -21.88 2.89 17.49
CA ILE A 320 -22.42 3.27 16.19
C ILE A 320 -23.08 4.63 16.36
N THR A 321 -22.78 5.58 15.49
CA THR A 321 -23.41 6.91 15.46
C THR A 321 -24.01 7.11 14.08
N LYS A 322 -25.35 7.16 13.99
CA LYS A 322 -26.03 7.55 12.74
C LYS A 322 -26.08 9.08 12.70
N GLN A 323 -25.58 9.68 11.63
CA GLN A 323 -25.67 11.11 11.33
C GLN A 323 -26.74 11.35 10.25
N ASN A 324 -26.94 12.62 9.87
CA ASN A 324 -27.85 12.97 8.79
C ASN A 324 -27.32 12.47 7.42
N ASN A 325 -28.20 12.34 6.42
CA ASN A 325 -27.84 12.02 5.03
C ASN A 325 -27.10 10.68 4.83
N PHE A 326 -27.56 9.59 5.47
CA PHE A 326 -27.01 8.24 5.30
C PHE A 326 -25.54 8.07 5.76
N TYR A 327 -25.00 9.01 6.52
CA TYR A 327 -23.65 8.91 7.08
C TYR A 327 -23.66 8.21 8.45
N ILE A 328 -22.80 7.21 8.62
CA ILE A 328 -22.71 6.38 9.84
C ILE A 328 -21.26 6.30 10.28
N GLU A 329 -21.00 6.49 11.58
CA GLU A 329 -19.70 6.19 12.17
C GLU A 329 -19.76 4.89 12.96
N ILE A 330 -18.77 4.02 12.77
CA ILE A 330 -18.65 2.74 13.48
C ILE A 330 -17.29 2.71 14.17
N GLU A 331 -17.31 2.77 15.51
CA GLU A 331 -16.09 2.63 16.31
C GLU A 331 -15.78 1.15 16.54
N LEU A 332 -14.62 0.72 16.06
CA LEU A 332 -14.07 -0.62 16.20
C LEU A 332 -12.89 -0.59 17.16
N ARG A 333 -12.90 -1.47 18.17
CA ARG A 333 -11.77 -1.63 19.10
C ARG A 333 -11.12 -2.97 18.86
N ASP A 334 -9.81 -2.97 18.65
CA ASP A 334 -9.08 -4.22 18.53
C ASP A 334 -9.19 -5.03 19.83
N SER A 335 -9.31 -6.35 19.67
CA SER A 335 -9.27 -7.30 20.77
C SER A 335 -7.88 -7.94 20.79
N LYS A 336 -7.35 -8.25 21.99
CA LYS A 336 -6.15 -9.08 22.08
C LYS A 336 -6.40 -10.37 21.32
N SER A 337 -5.71 -10.55 20.19
CA SER A 337 -5.69 -11.83 19.51
C SER A 337 -5.06 -12.85 20.45
N ASN A 338 -5.70 -14.01 20.63
CA ASN A 338 -5.16 -15.13 21.40
C ASN A 338 -3.91 -15.77 20.75
N GLN A 339 -3.36 -15.18 19.69
CA GLN A 339 -2.10 -15.61 19.08
C GLN A 339 -0.93 -15.26 20.03
N LYS A 340 -0.74 -16.13 21.04
CA LYS A 340 0.50 -16.26 21.79
C LYS A 340 1.57 -16.79 20.83
N LYS A 341 2.67 -16.03 20.74
CA LYS A 341 4.09 -16.42 20.52
C LYS A 341 4.42 -17.59 19.61
#